data_AF-A0A2C5XZM7-F1
#
_entry.id   AF-A0A2C5XZM7-F1
#
_cell.length_a   1.000
_cell.length_b   1.000
_cell.length_c   1.000
_cell.angle_alpha   90.00
_cell.angle_beta   90.00
_cell.angle_gamma   90.00
#
_symmetry.space_group_name_H-M   'P 1'
#
loop_
_entity.id
_entity.type
_entity.pdbx_description
1 polymer ?
#
loop_
_entity_poly.entity_id
_entity_poly.type
_entity_poly.pdbx_seq_one_letter_code
_entity_poly.pdbx_strand_id
1 'polypeptide(L)'
;MSQSLGNCLRFPVEQRPSGIAVVDASTIGAGDTFLAGMLYGLFCRETTTGWDVQQTVRFAVQLATLKVQREGFGGLGLAAAGQLS
;
A
#
# COMPACT_ATOMS: atom_id res chain seq x y z
N MET A 1 -1.15 26.58 21.21
CA MET A 1 -0.55 25.24 21.28
C MET A 1 -1.43 24.29 20.48
N SER A 2 -1.03 23.93 19.26
CA SER A 2 -1.83 23.06 18.38
C SER A 2 -1.72 21.63 18.87
N GLN A 3 -2.79 21.10 19.47
CA GLN A 3 -2.84 19.68 19.81
C GLN A 3 -3.07 18.90 18.51
N SER A 4 -2.09 18.09 18.12
CA SER A 4 -2.22 17.16 17.00
C SER A 4 -3.23 16.08 17.39
N LEU A 5 -4.46 16.22 16.92
CA LEU A 5 -5.60 15.32 17.19
C LEU A 5 -5.56 14.05 16.32
N GLY A 6 -4.41 13.72 15.74
CA GLY A 6 -4.23 12.58 14.83
C GLY A 6 -3.51 11.42 15.50
N ASN A 7 -4.15 10.26 15.56
CA ASN A 7 -3.46 9.00 15.89
C ASN A 7 -2.41 8.70 14.80
N CYS A 8 -1.15 8.52 15.21
CA CYS A 8 -0.08 8.16 14.29
C CYS A 8 -0.21 6.67 13.92
N LEU A 9 -0.54 6.40 12.65
CA LEU A 9 -0.56 5.05 12.12
C LEU A 9 0.79 4.75 11.45
N ARG A 10 1.43 3.64 11.84
CA ARG A 10 2.73 3.21 11.32
C ARG A 10 2.60 1.85 10.65
N PHE A 11 2.86 1.80 9.34
CA PHE A 11 2.80 0.58 8.53
C PHE A 11 4.17 0.33 7.90
N PRO A 12 5.09 -0.32 8.63
CA PRO A 12 6.38 -0.68 8.05
C PRO A 12 6.16 -1.69 6.92
N VAL A 13 7.00 -1.59 5.89
CA VAL A 13 7.08 -2.65 4.88
C VAL A 13 7.55 -3.94 5.56
N GLU A 14 6.82 -5.05 5.38
CA GLU A 14 7.26 -6.33 5.92
C GLU A 14 8.58 -6.75 5.29
N GLN A 15 9.61 -6.87 6.13
CA GLN A 15 10.93 -7.31 5.73
C GLN A 15 10.94 -8.84 5.71
N ARG A 16 11.16 -9.44 4.54
CA ARG A 16 11.42 -10.89 4.47
C ARG A 16 12.85 -11.17 4.94
N PRO A 17 13.14 -12.37 5.49
CA PRO A 17 14.49 -12.74 5.96
C PRO A 17 15.60 -12.59 4.89
N SER A 18 15.22 -12.65 3.62
CA SER A 18 16.10 -12.48 2.45
C SER A 18 16.25 -11.02 1.97
N GLY A 19 15.67 -10.05 2.68
CA GLY A 19 15.56 -8.66 2.22
C GLY A 19 14.47 -8.47 1.14
N ILE A 20 14.23 -7.22 0.78
CA ILE A 20 13.38 -6.86 -0.37
C ILE A 20 14.29 -6.79 -1.58
N ALA A 21 14.06 -7.67 -2.57
CA ALA A 21 14.72 -7.56 -3.87
C ALA A 21 14.15 -6.33 -4.59
N VAL A 22 14.78 -5.18 -4.39
CA VAL A 22 14.49 -3.95 -5.13
C VAL A 22 15.19 -4.07 -6.47
N VAL A 23 14.43 -3.98 -7.56
CA VAL A 23 15.01 -3.81 -8.90
C VAL A 23 15.16 -2.30 -9.10
N ASP A 24 16.35 -1.77 -9.37
CA ASP A 24 16.61 -0.31 -9.34
C ASP A 24 15.64 0.51 -10.22
N ALA A 25 15.22 -0.02 -11.39
CA ALA A 25 14.23 0.62 -12.29
C ALA A 25 12.76 0.52 -11.81
N SER A 26 12.49 -0.31 -10.79
CA SER A 26 11.15 -0.65 -10.30
C SER A 26 10.62 0.34 -9.25
N THR A 27 11.47 1.24 -8.74
CA THR A 27 11.06 2.32 -7.81
C THR A 27 10.20 3.41 -8.46
N ILE A 28 10.29 3.56 -9.79
CA ILE A 28 9.51 4.53 -10.56
C ILE A 28 8.01 4.21 -10.41
N GLY A 29 7.23 5.22 -10.02
CA GLY A 29 5.78 5.11 -9.84
C GLY A 29 5.34 4.42 -8.53
N ALA A 30 6.25 4.17 -7.58
CA ALA A 30 5.87 3.64 -6.27
C ALA A 30 4.95 4.60 -5.48
N GLY A 31 5.21 5.91 -5.59
CA GLY A 31 4.36 6.95 -4.99
C GLY A 31 2.97 7.02 -5.63
N ASP A 32 2.89 6.98 -6.97
CA ASP A 32 1.62 6.95 -7.69
C ASP A 32 0.82 5.68 -7.37
N THR A 33 1.53 4.54 -7.22
CA THR A 33 0.94 3.27 -6.84
C THR A 33 0.39 3.30 -5.41
N PHE A 34 1.13 3.91 -4.48
CA PHE A 34 0.63 4.15 -3.12
C PHE A 34 -0.64 5.00 -3.15
N LEU A 35 -0.62 6.12 -3.88
CA LEU A 35 -1.77 7.02 -3.98
C LEU A 35 -2.97 6.33 -4.63
N ALA A 36 -2.76 5.52 -5.67
CA ALA A 36 -3.80 4.69 -6.28
C ALA A 36 -4.40 3.70 -5.28
N GLY A 37 -3.57 3.09 -4.42
CA GLY A 37 -4.02 2.23 -3.33
C GLY A 37 -4.88 2.95 -2.30
N MET A 38 -4.50 4.18 -1.92
CA MET A 38 -5.29 5.02 -1.01
C MET A 38 -6.65 5.39 -1.62
N LEU A 39 -6.67 5.85 -2.87
CA LEU A 39 -7.90 6.20 -3.57
C LEU A 39 -8.81 4.97 -3.74
N TYR A 40 -8.25 3.81 -4.04
CA TYR A 40 -9.00 2.57 -4.13
C TYR A 40 -9.64 2.18 -2.79
N GLY A 41 -8.89 2.25 -1.68
CA GLY A 41 -9.43 1.96 -0.35
C GLY A 41 -10.57 2.89 0.05
N LEU A 42 -10.36 4.20 -0.10
CA LEU A 42 -11.35 5.22 0.28
C LEU A 42 -12.60 5.18 -0.62
N PHE A 43 -12.45 5.14 -1.94
CA PHE A 43 -13.59 5.32 -2.83
C PHE A 43 -14.25 4.01 -3.26
N CYS A 44 -13.50 2.90 -3.31
CA CYS A 44 -14.00 1.63 -3.82
C CYS A 44 -14.18 0.55 -2.75
N ARG A 45 -13.58 0.67 -1.57
CA ARG A 45 -13.63 -0.36 -0.50
C ARG A 45 -14.30 0.13 0.78
N GLU A 46 -14.24 1.41 1.12
CA GLU A 46 -15.00 1.99 2.24
C GLU A 46 -16.50 1.74 2.06
N THR A 47 -17.01 1.99 0.86
CA THR A 47 -18.44 1.86 0.53
C THR A 47 -18.90 0.42 0.28
N THR A 48 -18.01 -0.48 -0.15
CA THR A 48 -18.38 -1.85 -0.54
C THR A 48 -18.02 -2.91 0.49
N THR A 49 -16.93 -2.71 1.24
CA THR A 49 -16.40 -3.67 2.22
C THR A 49 -16.16 -3.05 3.60
N GLY A 50 -16.39 -1.75 3.78
CA GLY A 50 -16.23 -1.06 5.06
C GLY A 50 -14.76 -0.89 5.49
N TRP A 51 -13.83 -0.77 4.54
CA TRP A 51 -12.42 -0.59 4.90
C TRP A 51 -12.21 0.65 5.75
N ASP A 52 -11.52 0.49 6.88
CA ASP A 52 -11.07 1.62 7.67
C ASP A 52 -9.78 2.24 7.08
N VAL A 53 -9.39 3.40 7.62
CA VAL A 53 -8.19 4.12 7.19
C VAL A 53 -6.94 3.26 7.36
N GLN A 54 -6.89 2.41 8.39
CA GLN A 54 -5.74 1.55 8.67
C GLN A 54 -5.60 0.43 7.63
N GLN A 55 -6.70 -0.22 7.24
CA GLN A 55 -6.73 -1.22 6.18
C GLN A 55 -6.37 -0.60 4.82
N THR A 56 -6.88 0.60 4.55
CA THR A 56 -6.56 1.36 3.34
C THR A 56 -5.07 1.68 3.23
N VAL A 57 -4.47 2.21 4.30
CA VAL A 57 -3.03 2.54 4.30
C VAL A 57 -2.19 1.27 4.21
N ARG A 58 -2.56 0.19 4.90
CA ARG A 58 -1.87 -1.11 4.81
C ARG A 58 -1.86 -1.63 3.37
N PHE A 59 -3.00 -1.61 2.68
CA PHE A 59 -3.10 -2.00 1.28
C PHE A 59 -2.21 -1.14 0.38
N ALA A 60 -2.26 0.18 0.53
CA ALA A 60 -1.46 1.11 -0.28
C ALA A 60 0.06 0.88 -0.10
N VAL A 61 0.51 0.63 1.14
CA VAL A 61 1.92 0.30 1.42
C VAL A 61 2.32 -1.03 0.77
N GLN A 62 1.49 -2.06 0.86
CA GLN A 62 1.76 -3.35 0.23
C GLN A 62 1.79 -3.24 -1.30
N LEU A 63 0.86 -2.47 -1.89
CA LEU A 63 0.78 -2.26 -3.34
C LEU A 63 2.04 -1.55 -3.87
N ALA A 64 2.48 -0.50 -3.18
CA ALA A 64 3.71 0.22 -3.53
C ALA A 64 4.96 -0.65 -3.30
N THR A 65 4.96 -1.49 -2.25
CA THR A 65 6.04 -2.45 -1.99
C THR A 65 6.16 -3.48 -3.11
N LEU A 66 5.04 -4.02 -3.60
CA LEU A 66 5.05 -4.93 -4.73
C LEU A 66 5.49 -4.23 -6.02
N LYS A 67 5.14 -2.94 -6.16
CA LYS A 67 5.57 -2.15 -7.32
C LYS A 67 7.08 -2.01 -7.40
N VAL A 68 7.80 -1.93 -6.28
CA VAL A 68 9.29 -1.82 -6.26
C VAL A 68 10.02 -3.15 -6.40
N GLN A 69 9.28 -4.26 -6.33
CA GLN A 69 9.80 -5.63 -6.48
C GLN A 69 9.60 -6.19 -7.89
N ARG A 70 8.89 -5.47 -8.78
CA ARG A 70 8.50 -5.95 -10.11
C ARG A 70 8.56 -4.85 -11.16
N GLU A 71 9.01 -5.17 -12.36
CA GLU A 71 8.82 -4.28 -13.50
C GLU A 71 7.36 -4.34 -14.00
N GLY A 72 6.79 -3.18 -14.31
CA GLY A 72 5.40 -3.04 -14.74
C GLY A 72 4.36 -2.99 -13.60
N PHE A 73 3.08 -2.90 -13.98
CA PHE A 73 1.94 -2.69 -13.06
C PHE A 73 0.92 -3.84 -13.05
N GLY A 74 1.12 -4.87 -13.88
CA GLY A 74 0.17 -5.97 -14.05
C GLY A 74 -0.02 -6.80 -12.78
N GLY A 75 -1.28 -6.98 -12.34
CA GLY A 75 -1.64 -7.90 -11.27
C GLY A 75 -1.28 -7.47 -9.83
N LEU A 76 -0.76 -6.25 -9.63
CA LEU A 76 -0.35 -5.76 -8.31
C LEU A 76 -1.53 -5.68 -7.33
N GLY A 77 -2.69 -5.19 -7.79
CA GLY A 77 -3.89 -5.05 -6.96
C GLY A 77 -4.42 -6.36 -6.41
N LEU A 78 -4.41 -7.43 -7.22
CA LEU A 78 -4.85 -8.76 -6.78
C LEU A 78 -3.88 -9.35 -5.75
N ALA A 79 -2.57 -9.18 -5.96
CA ALA A 79 -1.53 -9.64 -5.03
C ALA A 79 -1.57 -8.90 -3.69
N ALA A 80 -1.85 -7.59 -3.68
CA ALA A 80 -1.99 -6.81 -2.46
C ALA A 80 -3.31 -7.11 -1.71
N ALA A 81 -4.41 -7.34 -2.44
CA ALA A 81 -5.72 -7.60 -1.82
C ALA A 81 -5.83 -8.99 -1.18
N GLY A 82 -5.14 -9.99 -1.73
CA GLY A 82 -5.14 -11.36 -1.21
C GLY A 82 -4.48 -11.54 0.16
N GLN A 83 -3.91 -10.49 0.76
CA GLN A 83 -3.27 -10.53 2.08
C GLN A 83 -4.09 -9.84 3.18
N LEU A 84 -5.32 -9.39 2.88
CA LEU A 84 -6.21 -8.67 3.80
C LEU A 84 -7.43 -9.49 4.24
N SER A 85 -7.47 -10.80 3.91
CA SER A 85 -8.48 -11.75 4.37
C SER A 85 -8.22 -12.26 5.77
#